data_AF-A0A8T4LF20-F1
#
_entry.id   AF-A0A8T4LF20-F1
#
_cell.length_a   1.000
_cell.length_b   1.000
_cell.length_c   1.000
_cell.angle_alpha   90.00
_cell.angle_beta   90.00
_cell.angle_gamma   90.00
#
_symmetry.space_group_name_H-M   'P 1'
#
loop_
_entity.id
_entity.type
_entity.pdbx_description
1 polymer ?
#
loop_
_entity_poly.entity_id
_entity_poly.type
_entity_poly.pdbx_seq_one_letter_code
_entity_poly.pdbx_strand_id
1 'polypeptide(L)'
;MRFIWLTSLAFVLLVAPVFATGSLSISLNSLDAINAGDSTSLVATVSASGDSVSNVQVSISLPSGLTTSDSTTQTAGTLSAGQSTTKSWTITGNSAGTYTITVTTTGTSVTTQTANATLTVNSPGFVTVSAQQSPASTLAASAITTLQLLYANTGGSSTTVSTTITPSSGLTVSSGSATQSFDLNAGQSTSISWTFSMTGTGTQTISAAISSTANNPDDLSYSITGPAAAVPDNGGTNPLPPANPTTAPGGETNSPGSSGSSPPLEETGLCTTGETQVCRTGKEGICSIGTQTCSNETWSACVQKNQPRTEDCFNTIDDDCDGAADANDSDCDTTPGRTDDTGPSADLITPPPSEPGFPIEVALGGLALIVLVGAGYLYYKNQKLIKPPQGKNRMVLKSKPE
;
A
#
# COMPACT_ATOMS: atom_id res chain seq x y z
N MET A 1 64.71 49.02 -66.42
CA MET A 1 63.41 48.31 -66.32
C MET A 1 63.68 46.81 -66.33
N ARG A 2 63.45 46.11 -65.23
CA ARG A 2 63.37 44.65 -65.18
C ARG A 2 62.03 44.31 -64.53
N PHE A 3 61.12 43.76 -65.33
CA PHE A 3 59.78 43.35 -64.93
C PHE A 3 59.89 42.10 -64.06
N ILE A 4 59.44 42.19 -62.81
CA ILE A 4 59.27 41.05 -61.91
C ILE A 4 57.84 40.55 -62.12
N TRP A 5 57.70 39.35 -62.66
CA TRP A 5 56.42 38.65 -62.77
C TRP A 5 56.04 38.11 -61.39
N LEU A 6 55.00 38.68 -60.77
CA LEU A 6 54.32 38.03 -59.63
C LEU A 6 53.37 36.96 -60.19
N THR A 7 53.75 35.69 -60.05
CA THR A 7 52.81 34.58 -60.21
C THR A 7 51.91 34.52 -58.98
N SER A 8 50.66 34.96 -59.11
CA SER A 8 49.62 34.74 -58.11
C SER A 8 49.33 33.25 -57.98
N LEU A 9 49.81 32.65 -56.89
CA LEU A 9 49.41 31.31 -56.48
C LEU A 9 48.02 31.41 -55.83
N ALA A 10 46.97 31.12 -56.59
CA ALA A 10 45.62 31.02 -56.07
C ALA A 10 45.51 29.76 -55.18
N PHE A 11 45.57 29.96 -53.86
CA PHE A 11 45.29 28.91 -52.89
C PHE A 11 43.77 28.68 -52.86
N VAL A 12 43.28 27.73 -53.66
CA VAL A 12 41.89 27.26 -53.58
C VAL A 12 41.76 26.49 -52.26
N LEU A 13 41.12 27.12 -51.27
CA LEU A 13 40.76 26.48 -50.01
C LEU A 13 39.66 25.43 -50.31
N LEU A 14 40.08 24.18 -50.51
CA LEU A 14 39.19 23.02 -50.65
C LEU A 14 38.56 22.75 -49.28
N VAL A 15 37.44 23.41 -48.98
CA VAL A 15 36.56 22.99 -47.88
C VAL A 15 35.95 21.66 -48.32
N ALA A 16 36.48 20.55 -47.82
CA ALA A 16 35.81 19.28 -47.94
C ALA A 16 34.41 19.45 -47.29
N PRO A 17 33.31 19.13 -48.00
CA PRO A 17 32.00 19.14 -47.37
C PRO A 17 32.04 18.14 -46.22
N VAL A 18 31.91 18.64 -44.99
CA VAL A 18 31.63 17.78 -43.84
C VAL A 18 30.19 17.31 -44.05
N PHE A 19 30.01 16.15 -44.68
CA PHE A 19 28.71 15.50 -44.74
C PHE A 19 28.33 15.16 -43.31
N ALA A 20 27.37 15.87 -42.75
CA ALA A 20 26.83 15.56 -41.44
C ALA A 20 26.14 14.19 -41.55
N THR A 21 26.64 13.19 -40.86
CA THR A 21 25.99 11.87 -40.83
C THR A 21 24.63 12.00 -40.14
N GLY A 22 23.62 11.30 -40.67
CA GLY A 22 22.31 11.21 -40.04
C GLY A 22 22.40 10.73 -38.59
N SER A 23 21.57 11.29 -37.72
CA SER A 23 21.48 10.91 -36.31
C SER A 23 20.04 11.00 -35.83
N LEU A 24 19.70 10.24 -34.79
CA LEU A 24 18.38 10.25 -34.19
C LEU A 24 18.44 10.79 -32.75
N SER A 25 17.35 11.42 -32.33
CA SER A 25 17.08 11.72 -30.93
C SER A 25 15.66 11.31 -30.58
N ILE A 26 15.44 10.98 -29.31
CA ILE A 26 14.13 10.60 -28.77
C ILE A 26 13.84 11.43 -27.54
N SER A 27 12.59 11.88 -27.42
CA SER A 27 12.03 12.55 -26.24
C SER A 27 10.68 11.92 -25.92
N LEU A 28 10.38 11.75 -24.63
CA LEU A 28 9.16 11.12 -24.14
C LEU A 28 8.32 12.14 -23.35
N ASN A 29 7.00 11.98 -23.34
CA ASN A 29 6.17 12.71 -22.38
C ASN A 29 6.37 12.20 -20.95
N SER A 30 6.07 13.04 -19.97
CA SER A 30 5.86 12.58 -18.60
C SER A 30 4.57 11.76 -18.51
N LEU A 31 4.59 10.74 -17.65
CA LEU A 31 3.43 9.94 -17.31
C LEU A 31 2.99 10.26 -15.89
N ASP A 32 1.69 10.49 -15.71
CA ASP A 32 1.08 10.56 -14.39
C ASP A 32 0.87 9.14 -13.84
N ALA A 33 0.79 9.02 -12.51
CA ALA A 33 0.43 7.77 -11.89
C ALA A 33 -1.01 7.36 -12.27
N ILE A 34 -1.22 6.06 -12.44
CA ILE A 34 -2.53 5.46 -12.74
C ILE A 34 -2.89 4.43 -11.68
N ASN A 35 -4.14 4.00 -11.59
CA ASN A 35 -4.51 2.87 -10.72
C ASN A 35 -4.41 1.55 -11.49
N ALA A 36 -4.30 0.43 -10.78
CA ALA A 36 -4.39 -0.88 -11.41
C ALA A 36 -5.72 -1.04 -12.19
N GLY A 37 -5.63 -1.48 -13.43
CA GLY A 37 -6.72 -1.56 -14.40
C GLY A 37 -6.85 -0.34 -15.32
N ASP A 38 -6.29 0.81 -14.95
CA ASP A 38 -6.34 2.03 -15.76
C ASP A 38 -5.28 2.01 -16.87
N SER A 39 -5.40 2.95 -17.82
CA SER A 39 -4.47 3.10 -18.93
C SER A 39 -4.01 4.54 -19.12
N THR A 40 -2.79 4.72 -19.63
CA THR A 40 -2.20 6.02 -19.98
C THR A 40 -1.57 5.99 -21.38
N SER A 41 -1.22 7.15 -21.93
CA SER A 41 -0.60 7.28 -23.25
C SER A 41 0.87 7.65 -23.13
N LEU A 42 1.75 6.75 -23.56
CA LEU A 42 3.17 7.01 -23.74
C LEU A 42 3.42 7.48 -25.18
N VAL A 43 3.94 8.69 -25.33
CA VAL A 43 4.22 9.36 -26.60
C VAL A 43 5.73 9.56 -26.74
N ALA A 44 6.31 8.98 -27.79
CA ALA A 44 7.69 9.19 -28.19
C ALA A 44 7.76 10.15 -29.38
N THR A 45 8.51 11.24 -29.22
CA THR A 45 8.88 12.15 -30.31
C THR A 45 10.29 11.80 -30.77
N VAL A 46 10.42 11.39 -32.03
CA VAL A 46 11.69 11.02 -32.66
C VAL A 46 12.05 12.06 -33.71
N SER A 47 13.28 12.56 -33.65
CA SER A 47 13.79 13.57 -34.59
C SER A 47 15.05 13.09 -35.28
N ALA A 48 15.19 13.40 -36.57
CA ALA A 48 16.41 13.17 -37.34
C ALA A 48 17.20 14.47 -37.51
N SER A 49 18.54 14.41 -37.44
CA SER A 49 19.42 15.56 -37.66
C SER A 49 20.69 15.17 -38.44
N GLY A 50 21.37 16.15 -39.03
CA GLY A 50 22.54 15.94 -39.89
C GLY A 50 22.16 15.59 -41.33
N ASP A 51 21.52 14.44 -41.53
CA ASP A 51 21.02 13.95 -42.82
C ASP A 51 19.73 13.13 -42.62
N SER A 52 19.15 12.64 -43.71
CA SER A 52 17.96 11.81 -43.73
C SER A 52 18.27 10.40 -43.21
N VAL A 53 17.37 9.86 -42.38
CA VAL A 53 17.48 8.51 -41.81
C VAL A 53 16.32 7.67 -42.30
N SER A 54 16.61 6.52 -42.92
CA SER A 54 15.60 5.59 -43.46
C SER A 54 15.37 4.38 -42.56
N ASN A 55 14.23 3.70 -42.74
CA ASN A 55 13.79 2.55 -41.94
C ASN A 55 13.75 2.84 -40.43
N VAL A 56 13.30 4.04 -40.08
CA VAL A 56 13.14 4.43 -38.69
C VAL A 56 12.02 3.61 -38.07
N GLN A 57 12.33 2.94 -36.97
CA GLN A 57 11.40 2.15 -36.17
C GLN A 57 11.52 2.59 -34.72
N VAL A 58 10.39 2.65 -34.03
CA VAL A 58 10.30 2.98 -32.61
C VAL A 58 9.63 1.80 -31.92
N SER A 59 10.29 1.24 -30.91
CA SER A 59 9.79 0.08 -30.18
C SER A 59 9.81 0.32 -28.68
N ILE A 60 8.84 -0.26 -27.97
CA ILE A 60 8.78 -0.27 -26.51
C ILE A 60 9.07 -1.65 -25.95
N SER A 61 9.70 -1.69 -24.78
CA SER A 61 9.86 -2.88 -23.95
C SER A 61 9.13 -2.65 -22.62
N LEU A 62 8.18 -3.53 -22.30
CA LEU A 62 7.32 -3.44 -21.12
C LEU A 62 7.73 -4.50 -20.08
N PRO A 63 7.97 -4.13 -18.81
CA PRO A 63 8.12 -5.07 -17.71
C PRO A 63 6.83 -5.85 -17.41
N SER A 64 6.95 -6.95 -16.66
CA SER A 64 5.80 -7.66 -16.08
C SER A 64 4.98 -6.72 -15.21
N GLY A 65 3.66 -6.71 -15.38
CA GLY A 65 2.75 -5.80 -14.70
C GLY A 65 2.20 -4.68 -15.59
N LEU A 66 2.77 -4.48 -16.79
CA LEU A 66 2.22 -3.57 -17.81
C LEU A 66 1.84 -4.33 -19.08
N THR A 67 0.80 -3.87 -19.77
CA THR A 67 0.39 -4.37 -21.09
C THR A 67 0.09 -3.23 -22.05
N THR A 68 0.02 -3.54 -23.34
CA THR A 68 -0.45 -2.61 -24.38
C THR A 68 -1.28 -3.36 -25.39
N SER A 69 -2.32 -2.71 -25.92
CA SER A 69 -3.09 -3.21 -27.06
C SER A 69 -2.44 -2.86 -28.41
N ASP A 70 -1.50 -1.93 -28.41
CA ASP A 70 -0.82 -1.47 -29.63
C ASP A 70 0.34 -2.39 -30.00
N SER A 71 0.76 -2.32 -31.27
CA SER A 71 2.01 -2.97 -31.69
C SER A 71 3.20 -2.39 -30.92
N THR A 72 3.97 -3.24 -30.25
CA THR A 72 5.15 -2.83 -29.47
C THR A 72 6.23 -2.18 -30.34
N THR A 73 6.23 -2.45 -31.65
CA THR A 73 7.08 -1.76 -32.64
C THR A 73 6.22 -1.04 -33.65
N GLN A 74 6.51 0.24 -33.89
CA GLN A 74 5.85 1.08 -34.87
C GLN A 74 6.86 1.68 -35.86
N THR A 75 6.54 1.58 -37.15
CA THR A 75 7.40 2.14 -38.21
C THR A 75 7.14 3.64 -38.39
N ALA A 76 8.22 4.42 -38.47
CA ALA A 76 8.23 5.84 -38.78
C ALA A 76 8.65 6.12 -40.24
N GLY A 77 9.26 5.16 -40.92
CA GLY A 77 9.65 5.28 -42.33
C GLY A 77 10.95 6.05 -42.48
N THR A 78 10.99 7.02 -43.40
CA THR A 78 12.17 7.87 -43.60
C THR A 78 11.92 9.25 -42.99
N LEU A 79 12.87 9.73 -42.19
CA LEU A 79 12.86 11.08 -41.63
C LEU A 79 13.94 11.92 -42.31
N SER A 80 13.55 13.04 -42.91
CA SER A 80 14.49 14.02 -43.46
C SER A 80 15.25 14.75 -42.36
N ALA A 81 16.40 15.35 -42.69
CA ALA A 81 17.15 16.18 -41.74
C ALA A 81 16.27 17.29 -41.16
N GLY A 82 16.19 17.36 -39.82
CA GLY A 82 15.37 18.32 -39.08
C GLY A 82 13.89 17.92 -38.93
N GLN A 83 13.46 16.79 -39.51
CA GLN A 83 12.09 16.29 -39.37
C GLN A 83 11.92 15.53 -38.05
N SER A 84 10.73 15.62 -37.47
CA SER A 84 10.29 14.80 -36.35
C SER A 84 8.99 14.06 -36.65
N THR A 85 8.75 12.99 -35.89
CA THR A 85 7.50 12.23 -35.90
C THR A 85 7.17 11.77 -34.49
N THR A 86 5.89 11.48 -34.24
CA THR A 86 5.42 10.95 -32.97
C THR A 86 4.85 9.55 -33.13
N LYS A 87 5.08 8.72 -32.12
CA LYS A 87 4.46 7.40 -31.95
C LYS A 87 3.90 7.31 -30.55
N SER A 88 2.74 6.67 -30.40
CA SER A 88 2.03 6.58 -29.13
C SER A 88 1.61 5.15 -28.84
N TRP A 89 1.65 4.78 -27.58
CA TRP A 89 1.13 3.51 -27.06
C TRP A 89 0.20 3.75 -25.90
N THR A 90 -0.95 3.08 -25.91
CA THR A 90 -1.81 2.92 -24.74
C THR A 90 -1.23 1.85 -23.84
N ILE A 91 -0.77 2.26 -22.65
CA ILE A 91 -0.15 1.40 -21.64
C ILE A 91 -1.16 1.19 -20.51
N THR A 92 -1.51 -0.07 -20.24
CA THR A 92 -2.39 -0.49 -19.14
C THR A 92 -1.55 -1.01 -17.97
N GLY A 93 -1.84 -0.53 -16.76
CA GLY A 93 -1.20 -1.02 -15.54
C GLY A 93 -2.00 -2.14 -14.91
N ASN A 94 -1.49 -3.37 -14.89
CA ASN A 94 -2.21 -4.53 -14.37
C ASN A 94 -1.91 -4.80 -12.89
N SER A 95 -0.68 -4.52 -12.46
CA SER A 95 -0.21 -4.79 -11.10
C SER A 95 0.38 -3.53 -10.50
N ALA A 96 0.17 -3.32 -9.20
CA ALA A 96 0.73 -2.18 -8.49
C ALA A 96 2.27 -2.22 -8.53
N GLY A 97 2.90 -1.05 -8.69
CA GLY A 97 4.35 -0.96 -8.77
C GLY A 97 4.84 0.28 -9.49
N THR A 98 6.15 0.50 -9.46
CA THR A 98 6.81 1.53 -10.28
C THR A 98 7.63 0.85 -11.36
N TYR A 99 7.30 1.15 -12.61
CA TYR A 99 7.86 0.50 -13.78
C TYR A 99 8.70 1.47 -14.59
N THR A 100 9.77 0.94 -15.16
CA THR A 100 10.58 1.65 -16.16
C THR A 100 10.28 1.07 -17.54
N ILE A 101 9.68 1.87 -18.42
CA ILE A 101 9.40 1.52 -19.80
C ILE A 101 10.57 2.01 -20.65
N THR A 102 11.19 1.10 -21.40
CA THR A 102 12.29 1.44 -22.30
C THR A 102 11.76 1.64 -23.70
N VAL A 103 12.03 2.81 -24.29
CA VAL A 103 11.71 3.13 -25.68
C VAL A 103 13.00 3.17 -26.49
N THR A 104 13.04 2.39 -27.57
CA THR A 104 14.20 2.25 -28.45
C THR A 104 13.85 2.73 -29.84
N THR A 105 14.71 3.55 -30.44
CA THR A 105 14.60 3.98 -31.83
C THR A 105 15.81 3.50 -32.61
N THR A 106 15.55 2.82 -33.73
CA THR A 106 16.57 2.37 -34.68
C THR A 106 16.37 3.03 -36.05
N GLY A 107 17.43 3.11 -36.84
CA GLY A 107 17.38 3.52 -38.25
C GLY A 107 18.57 2.95 -39.02
N THR A 108 18.54 3.06 -40.34
CA THR A 108 19.62 2.56 -41.20
C THR A 108 20.91 3.36 -40.97
N SER A 109 22.00 2.67 -40.66
CA SER A 109 23.35 3.25 -40.53
C SER A 109 23.48 4.38 -39.49
N VAL A 110 22.60 4.39 -38.48
CA VAL A 110 22.68 5.32 -37.34
C VAL A 110 22.75 4.54 -36.03
N THR A 111 23.33 5.15 -35.00
CA THR A 111 23.35 4.57 -33.66
C THR A 111 21.94 4.45 -33.11
N THR A 112 21.67 3.31 -32.46
CA THR A 112 20.39 3.10 -31.75
C THR A 112 20.29 4.03 -30.56
N GLN A 113 19.12 4.64 -30.39
CA GLN A 113 18.87 5.56 -29.29
C GLN A 113 17.82 4.97 -28.35
N THR A 114 18.00 5.19 -27.06
CA THR A 114 17.09 4.70 -26.02
C THR A 114 16.68 5.82 -25.07
N ALA A 115 15.43 5.83 -24.64
CA ALA A 115 14.94 6.68 -23.57
C ALA A 115 14.03 5.88 -22.64
N ASN A 116 13.98 6.27 -21.38
CA ASN A 116 13.20 5.59 -20.36
C ASN A 116 12.07 6.51 -19.88
N ALA A 117 10.88 5.95 -19.71
CA ALA A 117 9.75 6.58 -19.02
C ALA A 117 9.44 5.80 -17.74
N THR A 118 9.06 6.52 -16.68
CA THR A 118 8.63 5.90 -15.42
C THR A 118 7.12 5.99 -15.32
N LEU A 119 6.47 4.87 -15.01
CA LEU A 119 5.04 4.80 -14.73
C LEU A 119 4.82 4.18 -13.36
N THR A 120 4.07 4.87 -12.51
CA THR A 120 3.61 4.33 -11.23
C THR A 120 2.17 3.84 -11.38
N VAL A 121 1.93 2.58 -11.04
CA VAL A 121 0.62 1.97 -10.94
C VAL A 121 0.29 1.81 -9.46
N ASN A 122 -0.73 2.51 -8.99
CA ASN A 122 -1.19 2.45 -7.61
C ASN A 122 -1.97 1.14 -7.38
N SER A 123 -1.78 0.54 -6.21
CA SER A 123 -2.66 -0.54 -5.75
C SER A 123 -4.08 -0.01 -5.55
N PRO A 124 -5.12 -0.84 -5.72
CA PRO A 124 -6.49 -0.44 -5.43
C PRO A 124 -6.63 0.02 -3.97
N GLY A 125 -7.69 0.79 -3.68
CA GLY A 125 -8.02 1.15 -2.30
C GLY A 125 -8.28 -0.11 -1.46
N PHE A 126 -7.96 -0.07 -0.17
CA PHE A 126 -8.23 -1.19 0.73
C PHE A 126 -8.53 -0.66 2.12
N VAL A 127 -9.80 -0.74 2.52
CA VAL A 127 -10.29 -0.19 3.77
C VAL A 127 -10.21 -1.25 4.86
N THR A 128 -9.55 -0.90 5.96
CA THR A 128 -9.58 -1.64 7.22
C THR A 128 -10.35 -0.82 8.26
N VAL A 129 -11.05 -1.50 9.16
CA VAL A 129 -11.78 -0.87 10.25
C VAL A 129 -11.44 -1.53 11.57
N SER A 130 -11.18 -0.72 12.59
CA SER A 130 -10.86 -1.18 13.94
C SER A 130 -11.54 -0.32 15.00
N ALA A 131 -11.76 -0.87 16.18
CA ALA A 131 -12.31 -0.12 17.31
C ALA A 131 -11.19 0.67 18.00
N GLN A 132 -11.24 2.01 17.92
CA GLN A 132 -10.38 2.88 18.72
C GLN A 132 -10.92 3.03 20.16
N GLN A 133 -12.25 2.99 20.31
CA GLN A 133 -12.92 2.91 21.60
C GLN A 133 -14.12 1.97 21.49
N SER A 134 -14.11 0.89 22.26
CA SER A 134 -15.26 -0.01 22.35
C SER A 134 -16.28 0.50 23.38
N PRO A 135 -17.58 0.25 23.18
CA PRO A 135 -18.59 0.54 24.18
C PRO A 135 -18.34 -0.30 25.45
N ALA A 136 -18.88 0.16 26.56
CA ALA A 136 -18.86 -0.58 27.82
C ALA A 136 -19.61 -1.91 27.65
N SER A 137 -19.06 -3.00 28.18
CA SER A 137 -19.70 -4.32 28.14
C SER A 137 -20.93 -4.42 29.06
N THR A 138 -21.03 -3.53 30.06
CA THR A 138 -22.16 -3.42 30.98
C THR A 138 -22.54 -1.97 31.16
N LEU A 139 -23.83 -1.65 31.17
CA LEU A 139 -24.30 -0.26 31.27
C LEU A 139 -25.52 -0.16 32.19
N ALA A 140 -25.51 0.83 33.09
CA ALA A 140 -26.63 1.08 34.00
C ALA A 140 -27.79 1.80 33.28
N ALA A 141 -28.97 1.79 33.88
CA ALA A 141 -30.15 2.49 33.35
C ALA A 141 -29.83 3.98 33.15
N SER A 142 -30.16 4.52 31.97
CA SER A 142 -29.90 5.91 31.58
C SER A 142 -28.41 6.31 31.49
N ALA A 143 -27.47 5.38 31.66
CA ALA A 143 -26.05 5.65 31.45
C ALA A 143 -25.73 5.70 29.94
N ILE A 144 -24.64 6.39 29.61
CA ILE A 144 -24.15 6.58 28.24
C ILE A 144 -22.87 5.80 27.99
N THR A 145 -22.69 5.33 26.76
CA THR A 145 -21.43 4.72 26.31
C THR A 145 -21.03 5.25 24.93
N THR A 146 -19.77 5.07 24.55
CA THR A 146 -19.20 5.59 23.31
C THR A 146 -18.59 4.44 22.51
N LEU A 147 -18.87 4.44 21.20
CA LEU A 147 -18.16 3.64 20.21
C LEU A 147 -17.38 4.60 19.32
N GLN A 148 -16.08 4.34 19.12
CA GLN A 148 -15.26 5.05 18.16
C GLN A 148 -14.57 4.04 17.24
N LEU A 149 -14.84 4.14 15.94
CA LEU A 149 -14.25 3.30 14.92
C LEU A 149 -13.22 4.10 14.11
N LEU A 150 -12.05 3.51 13.89
CA LEU A 150 -10.99 4.01 13.03
C LEU A 150 -11.09 3.30 11.68
N TYR A 151 -11.28 4.08 10.61
CA TYR A 151 -11.29 3.63 9.23
C TYR A 151 -9.97 4.04 8.59
N ALA A 152 -9.23 3.10 8.03
CA ALA A 152 -7.94 3.35 7.39
C ALA A 152 -7.94 2.78 5.97
N ASN A 153 -7.61 3.61 4.98
CA ASN A 153 -7.33 3.16 3.62
C ASN A 153 -5.85 2.82 3.51
N THR A 154 -5.55 1.53 3.57
CA THR A 154 -4.19 0.97 3.44
C THR A 154 -3.80 0.70 1.98
N GLY A 155 -4.73 0.89 1.05
CA GLY A 155 -4.50 0.77 -0.40
C GLY A 155 -3.91 2.03 -1.03
N GLY A 156 -3.62 1.94 -2.33
CA GLY A 156 -2.91 2.96 -3.10
C GLY A 156 -3.80 3.96 -3.84
N SER A 157 -5.11 3.71 -3.92
CA SER A 157 -6.09 4.59 -4.55
C SER A 157 -7.12 5.10 -3.55
N SER A 158 -7.70 6.27 -3.81
CA SER A 158 -8.82 6.79 -3.02
C SER A 158 -10.06 5.88 -3.14
N THR A 159 -10.86 5.81 -2.08
CA THR A 159 -12.08 5.01 -2.01
C THR A 159 -13.16 5.71 -1.19
N THR A 160 -14.43 5.43 -1.47
CA THR A 160 -15.55 5.93 -0.67
C THR A 160 -15.98 4.85 0.31
N VAL A 161 -16.08 5.20 1.59
CA VAL A 161 -16.58 4.34 2.67
C VAL A 161 -18.01 4.71 3.01
N SER A 162 -18.86 3.72 3.22
CA SER A 162 -20.19 3.86 3.79
C SER A 162 -20.28 3.06 5.08
N THR A 163 -20.82 3.67 6.14
CA THR A 163 -21.03 3.01 7.43
C THR A 163 -22.42 3.31 7.95
N THR A 164 -23.12 2.29 8.42
CA THR A 164 -24.44 2.42 9.05
C THR A 164 -24.46 1.74 10.41
N ILE A 165 -24.78 2.51 11.45
CA ILE A 165 -24.95 2.06 12.83
C ILE A 165 -26.42 1.74 13.09
N THR A 166 -26.68 0.53 13.57
CA THR A 166 -28.00 0.03 13.95
C THR A 166 -27.96 -0.47 15.39
N PRO A 167 -28.39 0.33 16.38
CA PRO A 167 -28.58 -0.16 17.74
C PRO A 167 -29.87 -0.98 17.88
N SER A 168 -29.86 -1.95 18.78
CA SER A 168 -31.06 -2.65 19.25
C SER A 168 -32.05 -1.71 19.97
N SER A 169 -33.31 -2.11 20.11
CA SER A 169 -34.40 -1.28 20.61
C SER A 169 -34.22 -0.70 22.03
N GLY A 170 -33.38 -1.31 22.86
CA GLY A 170 -33.04 -0.83 24.21
C GLY A 170 -31.86 0.15 24.27
N LEU A 171 -31.38 0.64 23.13
CA LEU A 171 -30.36 1.67 23.01
C LEU A 171 -30.87 2.79 22.09
N THR A 172 -30.58 4.03 22.46
CA THR A 172 -30.85 5.19 21.61
C THR A 172 -29.57 5.92 21.28
N VAL A 173 -29.37 6.26 20.00
CA VAL A 173 -28.22 7.07 19.55
C VAL A 173 -28.36 8.47 20.13
N SER A 174 -27.46 8.83 21.04
CA SER A 174 -27.41 10.14 21.71
C SER A 174 -26.64 11.17 20.87
N SER A 175 -25.62 10.72 20.13
CA SER A 175 -24.89 11.55 19.17
C SER A 175 -24.23 10.72 18.07
N GLY A 176 -23.95 11.36 16.94
CA GLY A 176 -23.41 10.74 15.73
C GLY A 176 -24.52 10.39 14.73
N SER A 177 -24.21 10.48 13.44
CA SER A 177 -25.15 10.16 12.37
C SER A 177 -25.24 8.64 12.18
N ALA A 178 -26.46 8.10 12.10
CA ALA A 178 -26.69 6.67 11.93
C ALA A 178 -26.05 6.13 10.65
N THR A 179 -26.15 6.86 9.54
CA THR A 179 -25.49 6.51 8.26
C THR A 179 -24.57 7.64 7.84
N GLN A 180 -23.37 7.29 7.40
CA GLN A 180 -22.36 8.24 6.93
C GLN A 180 -21.63 7.68 5.71
N SER A 181 -21.24 8.57 4.80
CA SER A 181 -20.41 8.26 3.64
C SER A 181 -19.32 9.31 3.51
N PHE A 182 -18.09 8.90 3.24
CA PHE A 182 -16.94 9.79 3.14
C PHE A 182 -15.83 9.17 2.28
N ASP A 183 -15.01 10.02 1.67
CA ASP A 183 -13.86 9.59 0.88
C ASP A 183 -12.60 9.47 1.74
N LEU A 184 -11.85 8.39 1.54
CA LEU A 184 -10.52 8.17 2.11
C LEU A 184 -9.50 8.09 0.99
N ASN A 185 -8.58 9.07 0.93
CA ASN A 185 -7.44 8.98 0.02
C ASN A 185 -6.49 7.86 0.42
N ALA A 186 -5.60 7.48 -0.49
CA ALA A 186 -4.56 6.50 -0.24
C ALA A 186 -3.75 6.84 1.02
N GLY A 187 -3.57 5.84 1.91
CA GLY A 187 -2.86 5.99 3.18
C GLY A 187 -3.56 6.86 4.24
N GLN A 188 -4.75 7.39 3.98
CA GLN A 188 -5.48 8.20 4.97
C GLN A 188 -6.21 7.34 5.99
N SER A 189 -6.44 7.92 7.16
CA SER A 189 -7.30 7.33 8.19
C SER A 189 -8.18 8.40 8.83
N THR A 190 -9.37 7.99 9.27
CA THR A 190 -10.30 8.87 9.99
C THR A 190 -11.05 8.10 11.06
N SER A 191 -11.48 8.79 12.11
CA SER A 191 -12.28 8.20 13.19
C SER A 191 -13.68 8.78 13.23
N ILE A 192 -14.66 7.92 13.45
CA ILE A 192 -16.06 8.33 13.66
C ILE A 192 -16.49 7.84 15.03
N SER A 193 -17.22 8.69 15.76
CA SER A 193 -17.68 8.42 17.11
C SER A 193 -19.20 8.53 17.23
N TRP A 194 -19.79 7.60 17.97
CA TRP A 194 -21.19 7.58 18.33
C TRP A 194 -21.32 7.43 19.84
N THR A 195 -22.34 8.07 20.41
CA THR A 195 -22.74 7.84 21.80
C THR A 195 -24.13 7.24 21.86
N PHE A 196 -24.34 6.34 22.83
CA PHE A 196 -25.59 5.62 23.01
C PHE A 196 -26.02 5.73 24.47
N SER A 197 -27.31 5.91 24.70
CA SER A 197 -27.90 5.86 26.03
C SER A 197 -28.76 4.61 26.18
N MET A 198 -28.67 3.98 27.35
CA MET A 198 -29.42 2.76 27.65
C MET A 198 -30.85 3.06 28.11
N THR A 199 -31.82 2.46 27.41
CA THR A 199 -33.25 2.59 27.69
C THR A 199 -33.92 1.24 27.97
N GLY A 200 -33.32 0.13 27.54
CA GLY A 200 -33.82 -1.22 27.76
C GLY A 200 -33.13 -1.97 28.91
N THR A 201 -33.62 -3.18 29.17
CA THR A 201 -33.08 -4.15 30.13
C THR A 201 -32.56 -5.38 29.37
N GLY A 202 -31.61 -6.12 29.94
CA GLY A 202 -31.03 -7.29 29.28
C GLY A 202 -29.95 -6.94 28.25
N THR A 203 -29.59 -7.91 27.40
CA THR A 203 -28.50 -7.76 26.44
C THR A 203 -28.95 -6.92 25.23
N GLN A 204 -28.26 -5.82 25.01
CA GLN A 204 -28.44 -4.93 23.86
C GLN A 204 -27.25 -5.04 22.91
N THR A 205 -27.50 -4.88 21.62
CA THR A 205 -26.46 -4.91 20.58
C THR A 205 -26.35 -3.57 19.85
N ILE A 206 -25.14 -3.29 19.36
CA ILE A 206 -24.84 -2.25 18.36
C ILE A 206 -24.19 -2.95 17.18
N SER A 207 -24.80 -2.84 16.00
CA SER A 207 -24.24 -3.36 14.76
C SER A 207 -23.78 -2.22 13.86
N ALA A 208 -22.59 -2.33 13.29
CA ALA A 208 -22.01 -1.41 12.32
C ALA A 208 -21.88 -2.15 10.98
N ALA A 209 -22.76 -1.83 10.04
CA ALA A 209 -22.65 -2.29 8.66
C ALA A 209 -21.67 -1.39 7.90
N ILE A 210 -20.65 -1.98 7.28
CA ILE A 210 -19.54 -1.24 6.66
C ILE A 210 -19.33 -1.73 5.23
N SER A 211 -19.19 -0.81 4.30
CA SER A 211 -18.80 -1.13 2.92
C SER A 211 -17.89 -0.04 2.36
N SER A 212 -17.11 -0.39 1.33
CA SER A 212 -16.40 0.60 0.53
C SER A 212 -16.52 0.29 -0.95
N THR A 213 -16.19 1.26 -1.79
CA THR A 213 -16.12 1.04 -3.25
C THR A 213 -14.96 0.14 -3.67
N ALA A 214 -13.95 -0.01 -2.82
CA ALA A 214 -12.73 -0.75 -3.15
C ALA A 214 -12.67 -2.16 -2.55
N ASN A 215 -13.33 -2.37 -1.41
CA ASN A 215 -13.46 -3.67 -0.76
C ASN A 215 -14.70 -3.69 0.15
N ASN A 216 -15.03 -4.85 0.71
CA ASN A 216 -16.11 -5.00 1.67
C ASN A 216 -15.55 -5.32 3.06
N PRO A 217 -15.20 -4.31 3.89
CA PRO A 217 -14.75 -4.54 5.26
C PRO A 217 -15.82 -5.31 6.06
N ASP A 218 -15.39 -6.06 7.06
CA ASP A 218 -16.32 -6.80 7.91
C ASP A 218 -17.20 -5.86 8.75
N ASP A 219 -18.47 -6.25 8.85
CA ASP A 219 -19.41 -5.63 9.79
C ASP A 219 -18.97 -5.91 11.22
N LEU A 220 -19.10 -4.91 12.11
CA LEU A 220 -18.75 -5.03 13.52
C LEU A 220 -20.00 -5.11 14.38
N SER A 221 -19.97 -5.91 15.45
CA SER A 221 -21.07 -6.00 16.42
C SER A 221 -20.55 -5.99 17.84
N TYR A 222 -21.27 -5.29 18.72
CA TYR A 222 -20.93 -5.14 20.13
C TYR A 222 -22.15 -5.45 21.00
N SER A 223 -21.95 -6.31 22.00
CA SER A 223 -22.98 -6.63 23.00
C SER A 223 -22.74 -5.85 24.29
N ILE A 224 -23.83 -5.33 24.86
CA ILE A 224 -23.84 -4.52 26.08
C ILE A 224 -24.92 -5.11 27.00
N THR A 225 -24.52 -5.56 28.18
CA THR A 225 -25.45 -6.04 29.20
C THR A 225 -26.05 -4.86 29.95
N GLY A 226 -27.37 -4.68 29.84
CA GLY A 226 -28.11 -3.66 30.57
C GLY A 226 -28.58 -4.10 31.96
N PRO A 227 -29.36 -3.25 32.64
CA PRO A 227 -29.95 -3.58 33.94
C PRO A 227 -30.79 -4.84 33.86
N ALA A 228 -30.81 -5.61 34.96
CA ALA A 228 -31.74 -6.72 35.10
C ALA A 228 -33.18 -6.20 35.01
N ALA A 229 -34.05 -6.96 34.32
CA ALA A 229 -35.47 -6.70 34.37
C ALA A 229 -35.94 -6.76 35.83
N ALA A 230 -36.73 -5.78 36.26
CA ALA A 230 -37.34 -5.82 37.58
C ALA A 230 -38.16 -7.12 37.69
N VAL A 231 -37.83 -7.98 38.65
CA VAL A 231 -38.63 -9.17 38.93
C VAL A 231 -40.01 -8.66 39.38
N PRO A 232 -41.11 -9.01 38.68
CA PRO A 232 -42.43 -8.60 39.14
C PRO A 232 -42.67 -9.23 40.51
N ASP A 233 -42.83 -8.39 41.53
CA ASP A 233 -43.29 -8.80 42.85
C ASP A 233 -44.72 -9.31 42.70
N ASN A 234 -44.86 -10.62 42.46
CA ASN A 234 -46.13 -11.30 42.60
C ASN A 234 -46.46 -11.28 44.09
N GLY A 235 -47.21 -10.25 44.51
CA GLY A 235 -47.63 -9.96 45.88
C GLY A 235 -48.45 -11.08 46.53
N GLY A 236 -47.82 -12.24 46.74
CA GLY A 236 -48.33 -13.36 47.50
C GLY A 236 -48.23 -13.01 48.97
N THR A 237 -49.33 -12.54 49.55
CA THR A 237 -49.50 -12.48 51.00
C THR A 237 -49.50 -13.91 51.55
N ASN A 238 -48.33 -14.47 51.86
CA ASN A 238 -48.25 -15.70 52.63
C ASN A 238 -48.51 -15.36 54.11
N PRO A 239 -49.59 -15.84 54.74
CA PRO A 239 -49.82 -15.59 56.17
C PRO A 239 -48.77 -16.34 56.98
N LEU A 240 -48.00 -15.60 57.77
CA LEU A 240 -47.10 -16.16 58.78
C LEU A 240 -47.89 -17.06 59.77
N PRO A 241 -47.42 -18.30 60.07
CA PRO A 241 -48.02 -19.12 61.12
C PRO A 241 -47.70 -18.54 62.52
N PRO A 242 -48.56 -18.79 63.53
CA PRO A 242 -48.52 -18.10 64.81
C PRO A 242 -47.31 -18.45 65.68
N ALA A 243 -46.87 -17.44 66.44
CA ALA A 243 -45.74 -17.47 67.35
C ALA A 243 -45.90 -18.48 68.50
N ASN A 244 -44.80 -19.16 68.84
CA ASN A 244 -44.65 -19.91 70.09
C ASN A 244 -43.68 -19.13 71.03
N PRO A 245 -44.06 -18.80 72.28
CA PRO A 245 -43.26 -17.95 73.15
C PRO A 245 -42.46 -18.77 74.17
N THR A 246 -41.12 -18.63 74.23
CA THR A 246 -40.39 -18.86 75.49
C THR A 246 -39.02 -18.16 75.53
N THR A 247 -38.91 -17.23 76.50
CA THR A 247 -37.74 -16.84 77.33
C THR A 247 -36.47 -16.20 76.72
N ALA A 248 -36.26 -14.94 77.14
CA ALA A 248 -35.03 -14.12 77.08
C ALA A 248 -34.08 -14.43 78.29
N PRO A 249 -32.98 -13.67 78.57
CA PRO A 249 -32.30 -12.64 77.78
C PRO A 249 -30.75 -12.78 77.73
N GLY A 250 -30.10 -12.07 76.79
CA GLY A 250 -28.69 -11.70 76.95
C GLY A 250 -27.97 -11.32 75.65
N GLY A 251 -27.44 -10.09 75.61
CA GLY A 251 -26.22 -9.77 74.86
C GLY A 251 -26.40 -9.02 73.55
N GLU A 252 -26.23 -7.71 73.62
CA GLU A 252 -26.00 -6.82 72.49
C GLU A 252 -24.68 -7.16 71.76
N THR A 253 -24.69 -7.13 70.42
CA THR A 253 -23.89 -6.22 69.57
C THR A 253 -23.79 -6.74 68.12
N ASN A 254 -24.18 -5.86 67.19
CA ASN A 254 -23.75 -5.73 65.78
C ASN A 254 -24.06 -6.85 64.75
N SER A 255 -24.80 -6.43 63.71
CA SER A 255 -25.19 -7.14 62.48
C SER A 255 -24.43 -6.52 61.28
N PRO A 256 -24.51 -7.05 60.03
CA PRO A 256 -24.36 -8.42 59.50
C PRO A 256 -23.10 -8.50 58.59
N GLY A 257 -22.49 -9.61 58.17
CA GLY A 257 -23.01 -10.89 57.68
C GLY A 257 -23.02 -10.91 56.14
N SER A 258 -22.02 -11.55 55.49
CA SER A 258 -22.20 -12.24 54.20
C SER A 258 -20.96 -13.05 53.78
N SER A 259 -21.12 -14.37 53.63
CA SER A 259 -20.90 -15.12 52.38
C SER A 259 -20.49 -16.58 52.67
N GLY A 260 -21.49 -17.45 52.55
CA GLY A 260 -21.35 -18.89 52.48
C GLY A 260 -22.36 -19.43 51.45
N SER A 261 -21.88 -19.52 50.21
CA SER A 261 -22.13 -20.59 49.22
C SER A 261 -23.56 -20.95 48.77
N SER A 262 -23.86 -20.66 47.49
CA SER A 262 -24.42 -21.54 46.42
C SER A 262 -25.37 -20.78 45.48
N PRO A 263 -25.58 -21.19 44.19
CA PRO A 263 -24.87 -22.14 43.32
C PRO A 263 -24.43 -21.51 41.96
N PRO A 264 -23.69 -22.22 41.08
CA PRO A 264 -23.51 -21.78 39.69
C PRO A 264 -24.73 -22.21 38.86
N LEU A 265 -25.33 -21.28 38.12
CA LEU A 265 -26.19 -21.63 37.00
C LEU A 265 -25.46 -21.21 35.73
N GLU A 266 -24.95 -22.24 35.06
CA GLU A 266 -24.57 -22.28 33.66
C GLU A 266 -25.63 -21.56 32.81
N GLU A 267 -25.28 -20.42 32.22
CA GLU A 267 -26.11 -19.75 31.23
C GLU A 267 -25.99 -20.53 29.92
N THR A 268 -26.92 -21.47 29.72
CA THR A 268 -27.02 -22.27 28.50
C THR A 268 -27.28 -21.36 27.30
N GLY A 269 -26.39 -21.40 26.31
CA GLY A 269 -26.45 -20.65 25.06
C GLY A 269 -27.58 -21.06 24.12
N LEU A 270 -28.83 -20.79 24.55
CA LEU A 270 -30.03 -21.01 23.75
C LEU A 270 -30.18 -19.87 22.74
N CYS A 271 -30.41 -20.22 21.48
CA CYS A 271 -30.62 -19.29 20.36
C CYS A 271 -31.99 -19.52 19.72
N THR A 272 -32.49 -18.58 18.91
CA THR A 272 -33.78 -18.76 18.22
C THR A 272 -33.57 -19.55 16.93
N THR A 273 -34.33 -20.63 16.69
CA THR A 273 -34.18 -21.42 15.44
C THR A 273 -34.30 -20.52 14.20
N GLY A 274 -33.29 -20.54 13.34
CA GLY A 274 -33.17 -19.68 12.14
C GLY A 274 -32.38 -18.39 12.35
N GLU A 275 -32.02 -18.04 13.59
CA GLU A 275 -31.12 -16.94 13.89
C GLU A 275 -29.70 -17.25 13.38
N THR A 276 -29.00 -16.23 12.90
CA THR A 276 -27.61 -16.36 12.42
C THR A 276 -26.71 -15.41 13.19
N GLN A 277 -25.53 -15.87 13.57
CA GLN A 277 -24.51 -14.99 14.15
C GLN A 277 -23.14 -15.23 13.53
N VAL A 278 -22.31 -14.20 13.61
CA VAL A 278 -20.89 -14.29 13.24
C VAL A 278 -20.19 -15.21 14.24
N CYS A 279 -19.28 -16.02 13.73
CA CYS A 279 -18.45 -16.91 14.53
C CYS A 279 -17.02 -16.92 13.98
N ARG A 280 -16.09 -17.45 14.76
CA ARG A 280 -14.72 -17.71 14.32
C ARG A 280 -14.57 -19.17 13.96
N THR A 281 -14.02 -19.44 12.78
CA THR A 281 -13.79 -20.81 12.29
C THR A 281 -12.58 -21.46 12.96
N GLY A 282 -11.69 -20.64 13.54
CA GLY A 282 -10.39 -21.07 14.05
C GLY A 282 -9.28 -21.09 12.99
N LYS A 283 -9.57 -20.69 11.74
CA LYS A 283 -8.58 -20.47 10.69
C LYS A 283 -8.04 -19.04 10.72
N GLU A 284 -6.94 -18.79 10.02
CA GLU A 284 -6.36 -17.45 9.85
C GLU A 284 -6.91 -16.75 8.60
N GLY A 285 -6.42 -15.52 8.37
CA GLY A 285 -6.74 -14.67 7.23
C GLY A 285 -8.22 -14.55 6.86
N ILE A 286 -8.52 -14.61 5.55
CA ILE A 286 -9.89 -14.39 5.04
C ILE A 286 -10.90 -15.41 5.55
N CYS A 287 -10.39 -16.52 6.08
CA CYS A 287 -11.09 -17.75 6.42
C CYS A 287 -11.48 -17.79 7.90
N SER A 288 -10.94 -16.86 8.69
CA SER A 288 -11.14 -16.75 10.13
C SER A 288 -12.59 -16.47 10.55
N ILE A 289 -13.38 -15.85 9.67
CA ILE A 289 -14.77 -15.50 9.90
C ILE A 289 -15.73 -16.50 9.25
N GLY A 290 -16.76 -16.88 10.00
CA GLY A 290 -17.86 -17.70 9.52
C GLY A 290 -19.21 -17.25 10.07
N THR A 291 -20.24 -17.98 9.66
CA THR A 291 -21.62 -17.84 10.14
C THR A 291 -22.05 -19.16 10.76
N GLN A 292 -22.65 -19.08 11.95
CA GLN A 292 -23.36 -20.20 12.55
C GLN A 292 -24.85 -19.89 12.59
N THR A 293 -25.65 -20.90 12.28
CA THR A 293 -27.10 -20.82 12.25
C THR A 293 -27.65 -21.60 13.42
N CYS A 294 -28.56 -20.98 14.15
CA CYS A 294 -29.25 -21.65 15.22
C CYS A 294 -30.22 -22.70 14.68
N SER A 295 -30.07 -23.94 15.11
CA SER A 295 -30.98 -25.03 14.80
C SER A 295 -31.32 -25.78 16.08
N ASN A 296 -32.61 -25.88 16.40
CA ASN A 296 -33.10 -26.52 17.64
C ASN A 296 -32.43 -25.93 18.89
N GLU A 297 -32.43 -24.60 18.99
CA GLU A 297 -31.89 -23.84 20.13
C GLU A 297 -30.39 -24.01 20.38
N THR A 298 -29.67 -24.60 19.42
CA THR A 298 -28.22 -24.80 19.47
C THR A 298 -27.58 -24.17 18.24
N TRP A 299 -26.46 -23.47 18.42
CA TRP A 299 -25.67 -22.96 17.30
C TRP A 299 -25.04 -24.10 16.51
N SER A 300 -25.15 -24.06 15.17
CA SER A 300 -24.44 -24.98 14.29
C SER A 300 -22.93 -24.80 14.38
N ALA A 301 -22.18 -25.71 13.73
CA ALA A 301 -20.78 -25.44 13.46
C ALA A 301 -20.61 -24.11 12.72
N CYS A 302 -19.50 -23.42 12.99
CA CYS A 302 -19.14 -22.20 12.31
C CYS A 302 -18.77 -22.49 10.85
N VAL A 303 -19.59 -22.03 9.90
CA VAL A 303 -19.36 -22.25 8.47
C VAL A 303 -18.62 -21.05 7.90
N GLN A 304 -17.46 -21.30 7.30
CA GLN A 304 -16.60 -20.29 6.71
C GLN A 304 -17.36 -19.41 5.69
N LYS A 305 -17.24 -18.08 5.83
CA LYS A 305 -17.95 -17.11 4.98
C LYS A 305 -17.23 -16.89 3.64
N ASN A 306 -15.92 -16.67 3.68
CA ASN A 306 -15.10 -16.47 2.48
C ASN A 306 -14.41 -17.76 2.12
N GLN A 307 -14.43 -18.21 0.86
CA GLN A 307 -13.72 -19.43 0.45
C GLN A 307 -12.23 -19.17 0.20
N PRO A 308 -11.36 -20.19 0.34
CA PRO A 308 -9.98 -20.13 -0.14
C PRO A 308 -9.88 -19.53 -1.54
N ARG A 309 -8.89 -18.66 -1.75
CA ARG A 309 -8.51 -18.14 -3.07
C ARG A 309 -6.99 -18.22 -3.22
N THR A 310 -6.49 -17.92 -4.42
CA THR A 310 -5.04 -17.88 -4.65
C THR A 310 -4.36 -16.86 -3.75
N GLU A 311 -3.23 -17.26 -3.14
CA GLU A 311 -2.45 -16.44 -2.23
C GLU A 311 -1.94 -15.16 -2.91
N ASP A 312 -2.16 -14.01 -2.27
CA ASP A 312 -1.57 -12.74 -2.66
C ASP A 312 -0.44 -12.39 -1.69
N CYS A 313 0.78 -12.77 -2.10
CA CYS A 313 2.01 -12.79 -1.32
C CYS A 313 2.50 -11.43 -0.76
N PHE A 314 1.73 -10.37 -0.91
CA PHE A 314 2.11 -9.01 -0.54
C PHE A 314 1.05 -8.28 0.28
N ASN A 315 0.05 -8.98 0.81
CA ASN A 315 -1.11 -8.35 1.47
C ASN A 315 -1.25 -8.68 2.97
N THR A 316 -0.37 -9.50 3.55
CA THR A 316 -0.30 -9.89 4.97
C THR A 316 -1.47 -10.71 5.50
N ILE A 317 -2.24 -11.34 4.60
CA ILE A 317 -3.44 -12.11 4.92
C ILE A 317 -3.32 -13.51 4.29
N ASP A 318 -3.62 -14.55 5.08
CA ASP A 318 -3.84 -15.92 4.59
C ASP A 318 -5.08 -15.95 3.68
N ASP A 319 -4.86 -15.95 2.36
CA ASP A 319 -5.90 -15.91 1.32
C ASP A 319 -6.36 -17.30 0.89
N ASP A 320 -5.51 -18.31 1.03
CA ASP A 320 -5.79 -19.68 0.63
C ASP A 320 -6.28 -20.59 1.79
N CYS A 321 -6.34 -20.04 3.00
CA CYS A 321 -6.74 -20.70 4.24
C CYS A 321 -5.84 -21.84 4.71
N ASP A 322 -4.58 -21.87 4.33
CA ASP A 322 -3.63 -22.93 4.69
C ASP A 322 -2.96 -22.70 6.06
N GLY A 323 -3.09 -21.49 6.62
CA GLY A 323 -2.55 -21.08 7.91
C GLY A 323 -1.20 -20.35 7.84
N ALA A 324 -0.73 -20.00 6.64
CA ALA A 324 0.40 -19.11 6.43
C ALA A 324 -0.05 -17.83 5.69
N ALA A 325 0.80 -16.80 5.72
CA ALA A 325 0.53 -15.55 5.01
C ALA A 325 1.83 -15.04 4.39
N ASP A 326 1.74 -14.53 3.17
CA ASP A 326 2.84 -13.91 2.42
C ASP A 326 4.14 -14.74 2.41
N ALA A 327 5.26 -14.16 2.84
CA ALA A 327 6.60 -14.77 2.80
C ALA A 327 6.76 -15.99 3.72
N ASN A 328 5.79 -16.25 4.61
CA ASN A 328 5.76 -17.47 5.41
C ASN A 328 4.92 -18.59 4.74
N ASP A 329 4.25 -18.28 3.64
CA ASP A 329 3.43 -19.18 2.84
C ASP A 329 4.28 -19.88 1.77
N SER A 330 4.03 -21.19 1.58
CA SER A 330 4.71 -22.00 0.58
C SER A 330 4.26 -21.74 -0.86
N ASP A 331 3.06 -21.22 -1.06
CA ASP A 331 2.54 -20.79 -2.37
C ASP A 331 3.19 -19.47 -2.82
N CYS A 332 3.82 -18.76 -1.89
CA CYS A 332 4.69 -17.63 -2.14
C CYS A 332 6.14 -18.08 -2.33
N ASP A 333 6.45 -18.64 -3.50
CA ASP A 333 7.84 -18.94 -3.88
C ASP A 333 8.65 -17.64 -4.00
N THR A 334 9.28 -17.26 -2.89
CA THR A 334 10.20 -16.12 -2.81
C THR A 334 11.58 -16.41 -3.39
N THR A 335 11.75 -17.45 -4.23
CA THR A 335 12.94 -17.51 -5.09
C THR A 335 12.80 -16.55 -6.27
N PRO A 336 13.65 -15.51 -6.38
CA PRO A 336 13.72 -14.73 -7.61
C PRO A 336 14.31 -15.65 -8.70
N GLY A 337 13.45 -16.32 -9.46
CA GLY A 337 13.85 -16.99 -10.71
C GLY A 337 13.48 -18.47 -10.90
N ARG A 338 12.42 -19.00 -10.29
CA ARG A 338 11.94 -20.34 -10.65
C ARG A 338 10.54 -20.31 -11.28
N THR A 339 10.49 -20.38 -12.61
CA THR A 339 9.29 -20.83 -13.34
C THR A 339 9.18 -22.34 -13.15
N ASP A 340 8.24 -22.80 -12.33
CA ASP A 340 7.95 -24.24 -12.20
C ASP A 340 7.03 -24.67 -13.35
N ASP A 341 7.65 -24.98 -14.50
CA ASP A 341 7.09 -25.93 -15.46
C ASP A 341 7.60 -27.33 -15.06
N THR A 342 6.67 -28.22 -14.75
CA THR A 342 6.95 -29.59 -14.32
C THR A 342 7.29 -30.50 -15.51
N GLY A 343 8.50 -31.07 -15.52
CA GLY A 343 8.93 -32.15 -16.43
C GLY A 343 10.38 -32.60 -16.18
N PRO A 344 10.73 -33.91 -16.29
CA PRO A 344 11.60 -34.56 -15.31
C PRO A 344 13.10 -34.59 -15.62
N SER A 345 13.88 -34.55 -14.53
CA SER A 345 15.23 -35.11 -14.32
C SER A 345 16.30 -34.87 -15.40
N ALA A 346 17.25 -33.98 -15.10
CA ALA A 346 18.60 -34.07 -15.65
C ALA A 346 19.67 -33.51 -14.68
N ASP A 347 20.43 -34.45 -14.13
CA ASP A 347 21.84 -34.44 -13.78
C ASP A 347 22.57 -33.15 -13.35
N LEU A 348 23.14 -33.32 -12.16
CA LEU A 348 24.31 -32.69 -11.56
C LEU A 348 25.38 -32.24 -12.59
N ILE A 349 25.54 -30.93 -12.79
CA ILE A 349 26.75 -30.35 -13.39
C ILE A 349 27.38 -29.38 -12.41
N THR A 350 28.55 -29.77 -11.92
CA THR A 350 29.49 -28.99 -11.09
C THR A 350 29.97 -27.71 -11.80
N PRO A 351 30.21 -26.60 -11.09
CA PRO A 351 30.77 -25.39 -11.68
C PRO A 351 32.29 -25.55 -12.00
N PRO A 352 32.80 -24.97 -13.10
CA PRO A 352 34.23 -24.96 -13.41
C PRO A 352 34.99 -23.91 -12.57
N PRO A 353 36.31 -24.10 -12.35
CA PRO A 353 37.09 -23.28 -11.45
C PRO A 353 37.51 -21.94 -12.08
N SER A 354 37.64 -20.95 -11.19
CA SER A 354 38.16 -19.59 -11.41
C SER A 354 39.55 -19.56 -12.07
N GLU A 355 39.73 -18.74 -13.11
CA GLU A 355 41.05 -18.28 -13.56
C GLU A 355 41.30 -16.79 -13.25
N PRO A 356 42.58 -16.36 -13.06
CA PRO A 356 42.92 -15.07 -12.49
C PRO A 356 43.28 -13.98 -13.52
N GLY A 357 42.83 -12.76 -13.24
CA GLY A 357 43.61 -11.51 -13.36
C GLY A 357 44.06 -11.03 -14.75
N PHE A 358 43.37 -10.02 -15.28
CA PHE A 358 43.93 -9.06 -16.26
C PHE A 358 43.82 -7.62 -15.72
N PRO A 359 44.87 -6.78 -15.87
CA PRO A 359 44.89 -5.42 -15.33
C PRO A 359 44.09 -4.43 -16.19
N ILE A 360 43.40 -3.53 -15.50
CA ILE A 360 42.62 -2.42 -16.05
C ILE A 360 43.57 -1.25 -16.35
N GLU A 361 43.73 -0.88 -17.62
CA GLU A 361 44.31 0.41 -18.01
C GLU A 361 43.23 1.50 -17.93
N VAL A 362 43.43 2.47 -17.04
CA VAL A 362 42.60 3.66 -16.90
C VAL A 362 43.10 4.73 -17.88
N ALA A 363 42.41 4.88 -19.01
CA ALA A 363 42.62 6.00 -19.91
C ALA A 363 41.94 7.26 -19.34
N LEU A 364 42.74 8.16 -18.76
CA LEU A 364 42.33 9.52 -18.38
C LEU A 364 42.17 10.37 -19.65
N GLY A 365 40.94 10.43 -20.19
CA GLY A 365 40.56 11.38 -21.24
C GLY A 365 40.24 12.75 -20.64
N GLY A 366 41.18 13.68 -20.74
CA GLY A 366 40.99 15.09 -20.36
C GLY A 366 40.05 15.82 -21.31
N LEU A 367 39.09 16.56 -20.74
CA LEU A 367 38.20 17.47 -21.45
C LEU A 367 38.56 18.91 -21.05
N ALA A 368 39.32 19.57 -21.91
CA ALA A 368 39.64 20.99 -21.79
C ALA A 368 38.42 21.81 -22.26
N LEU A 369 37.75 22.47 -21.31
CA LEU A 369 36.66 23.40 -21.56
C LEU A 369 37.26 24.75 -22.01
N ILE A 370 37.24 25.04 -23.31
CA ILE A 370 37.48 26.38 -23.84
C ILE A 370 36.16 27.15 -23.72
N VAL A 371 36.04 28.03 -22.73
CA VAL A 371 34.97 29.03 -22.66
C VAL A 371 35.55 30.36 -23.14
N LEU A 372 35.00 30.82 -24.26
CA LEU A 372 35.27 32.12 -24.86
C LEU A 372 34.83 33.25 -23.91
N VAL A 373 35.74 34.19 -23.71
CA VAL A 373 35.53 35.44 -22.98
C VAL A 373 34.60 36.35 -23.80
N GLY A 374 33.39 36.57 -23.28
CA GLY A 374 32.47 37.62 -23.71
C GLY A 374 32.16 38.55 -22.53
N ALA A 375 32.54 39.81 -22.66
CA ALA A 375 32.37 40.86 -21.66
C ALA A 375 30.89 41.19 -21.37
N GLY A 376 30.53 41.43 -20.10
CA GLY A 376 29.20 41.96 -19.75
C GLY A 376 28.82 41.91 -18.27
N TYR A 377 29.38 42.85 -17.50
CA TYR A 377 28.84 43.60 -16.34
C TYR A 377 27.72 43.03 -15.39
N LEU A 378 27.93 43.32 -14.09
CA LEU A 378 27.03 43.36 -12.91
C LEU A 378 27.04 42.12 -11.98
N TYR A 379 27.84 42.12 -10.90
CA TYR A 379 27.58 42.74 -9.58
C TYR A 379 26.56 41.97 -8.72
N TYR A 380 27.02 41.05 -7.87
CA TYR A 380 26.49 40.91 -6.52
C TYR A 380 27.54 40.35 -5.55
N LYS A 381 27.81 41.15 -4.52
CA LYS A 381 28.76 40.91 -3.44
C LYS A 381 27.94 40.48 -2.22
N ASN A 382 28.29 39.36 -1.60
CA ASN A 382 28.40 39.19 -0.14
C ASN A 382 28.42 37.70 0.22
N GLN A 383 29.56 37.20 0.72
CA GLN A 383 29.57 36.40 1.94
C GLN A 383 30.96 36.38 2.58
N LYS A 384 30.95 36.38 3.90
CA LYS A 384 32.00 36.82 4.83
C LYS A 384 33.15 35.82 4.95
N LEU A 385 34.36 36.38 5.08
CA LEU A 385 35.57 35.71 5.54
C LEU A 385 35.43 35.22 6.99
N ILE A 386 35.87 34.00 7.25
CA ILE A 386 36.33 33.53 8.57
C ILE A 386 37.79 33.07 8.41
N LYS A 387 38.72 33.71 9.13
CA LYS A 387 40.13 33.31 9.28
C LYS A 387 40.28 32.26 10.40
N PRO A 388 41.26 31.34 10.32
CA PRO A 388 41.64 30.49 11.45
C PRO A 388 42.80 31.12 12.28
N PRO A 389 42.92 30.84 13.59
CA PRO A 389 44.06 31.26 14.38
C PRO A 389 45.18 30.20 14.39
N GLN A 390 46.40 30.68 14.24
CA GLN A 390 47.66 29.98 14.51
C GLN A 390 48.01 30.12 15.99
N GLY A 391 48.48 29.04 16.62
CA GLY A 391 48.97 29.07 18.00
C GLY A 391 49.82 27.86 18.34
N LYS A 392 51.13 27.97 18.08
CA LYS A 392 52.19 27.06 18.52
C LYS A 392 52.28 27.01 20.05
N ASN A 393 52.56 25.83 20.62
CA ASN A 393 53.40 25.76 21.81
C ASN A 393 54.30 24.52 21.81
N ARG A 394 55.51 24.75 22.30
CA ARG A 394 56.74 23.97 22.20
C ARG A 394 57.03 23.41 23.58
N MET A 395 57.36 22.11 23.72
CA MET A 395 58.16 21.63 24.85
C MET A 395 59.03 20.45 24.40
N VAL A 396 60.23 20.43 24.96
CA VAL A 396 61.43 19.69 24.54
C VAL A 396 61.81 18.74 25.68
N LEU A 397 62.31 17.53 25.36
CA LEU A 397 63.62 16.97 25.78
C LEU A 397 63.60 15.44 26.05
N LYS A 398 64.57 14.78 25.38
CA LYS A 398 65.45 13.66 25.82
C LYS A 398 64.78 12.30 26.12
N SER A 399 65.34 11.12 25.85
CA SER A 399 66.65 10.67 25.32
C SER A 399 66.56 9.15 25.04
N LYS A 400 67.38 8.66 24.09
CA LYS A 400 67.82 7.24 23.81
C LYS A 400 68.35 6.53 25.09
N PRO A 401 68.75 5.22 25.12
CA PRO A 401 69.26 4.33 24.04
C PRO A 401 68.68 2.88 24.12
N GLU A 402 69.04 1.86 23.34
CA GLU A 402 70.09 1.60 22.33
C GLU A 402 69.48 1.17 21.00
#